data_AF-A0A922S9J8-F1
#
_entry.id   AF-A0A922S9J8-F1
#
_cell.length_a   1.000
_cell.length_b   1.000
_cell.length_c   1.000
_cell.angle_alpha   90.00
_cell.angle_beta   90.00
_cell.angle_gamma   90.00
#
_symmetry.space_group_name_H-M   'P 1'
#
loop_
_entity.id
_entity.type
_entity.pdbx_description
1 polymer ?
#
loop_
_entity_poly.entity_id
_entity_poly.type
_entity_poly.pdbx_seq_one_letter_code
_entity_poly.pdbx_strand_id
1 'polypeptide(L)'
;MALSAAERQRRCREKRKLNPELVAEVKRKDLERYHARKKLVKDMTPKEHKKIKRQWQIRNKKRRERQKTLQNVLMNTPASTPPPSSPRLLPLSPRSLSLTPTSSVASSRGRKQVRRDRSRLYRQNIQLQNQTQELLRKVQKYKKRLQRLKKKRNKVLTTTTHSEKENEHGKEEYRKYTILSNTIKKHYKNTKDHKTKRYFKSILEDPAILHSGQKLQLAMETIGIRRVTKYSSILPKNTTLKQKIHDFYLRDDVSRATAGKKETVTYQKRKMQKRILLDTKKNLYKSFLKEDPNVKCHYSYFAKFKPFYVVPPSVDSRETCMCKGAADGIGGCIKRLADHFVASGHDIVDASQFFDAVNNRSKIKVFFVGKDDIAQILVTIPQGIPPLKGTMQVHQLLAQQPGMLSYRMLSCFCGKFCDCYNLKTYCPLPKREAEVDISTSDREEPLTDITNIIGSTEGFYKTVYTSTSEDEDDQPLLNLRTSVDTKPGTSLDLLGDKIHPSLIKNGTHLLVKVLSERKIEYTYLGLAKSGVDEDGDVRVMFYKSVDDTGKLFKLVETDVSDVMYENLLQIIPPPKIIKRGKRVFYEYDQPIEVFEK
;
A
#
# COMPACT_ATOMS: atom_id res chain seq x y z
N MET A 1 34.19 -10.96 25.19
CA MET A 1 33.14 -10.29 24.39
C MET A 1 31.78 -10.52 25.04
N ALA A 2 30.98 -9.48 25.27
CA ALA A 2 29.65 -9.63 25.86
C ALA A 2 28.70 -10.35 24.89
N LEU A 3 28.04 -11.42 25.35
CA LEU A 3 27.07 -12.18 24.57
C LEU A 3 25.84 -11.33 24.27
N SER A 4 25.29 -11.41 23.05
CA SER A 4 24.03 -10.74 22.71
C SER A 4 22.86 -11.28 23.54
N ALA A 5 21.81 -10.48 23.76
CA ALA A 5 20.64 -10.90 24.51
C ALA A 5 19.96 -12.16 23.90
N ALA A 6 19.91 -12.24 22.57
CA ALA A 6 19.40 -13.41 21.85
C ALA A 6 20.26 -14.66 22.09
N GLU A 7 21.59 -14.50 22.15
CA GLU A 7 22.51 -15.60 22.40
C GLU A 7 22.47 -16.07 23.86
N ARG A 8 22.29 -15.14 24.82
CA ARG A 8 22.03 -15.47 26.24
C ARG A 8 20.75 -16.28 26.39
N GLN A 9 19.64 -15.84 25.77
CA GLN A 9 18.39 -16.60 25.79
C GLN A 9 18.52 -17.98 25.13
N ARG A 10 19.25 -18.08 24.01
CA ARG A 10 19.50 -19.36 23.34
C ARG A 10 20.27 -20.32 24.24
N ARG A 11 21.35 -19.86 24.87
CA ARG A 11 22.14 -20.67 25.82
C ARG A 11 21.33 -21.06 27.06
N CYS A 12 20.45 -20.19 27.57
CA CYS A 12 19.51 -20.55 28.64
C CYS A 12 18.51 -21.64 28.20
N ARG A 13 18.00 -21.58 26.96
CA ARG A 13 17.12 -22.62 26.40
C ARG A 13 17.87 -23.94 26.18
N GLU A 14 19.14 -23.89 25.76
CA GLU A 14 20.00 -25.07 25.58
C GLU A 14 20.36 -25.71 26.93
N LYS A 15 20.72 -24.91 27.95
CA LYS A 15 20.91 -25.39 29.33
C LYS A 15 19.65 -26.03 29.92
N ARG A 16 18.47 -25.46 29.65
CA ARG A 16 17.19 -26.05 30.08
C ARG A 16 16.89 -27.40 29.42
N LYS A 17 17.33 -27.62 28.18
CA LYS A 17 17.13 -28.91 27.47
C LYS A 17 18.00 -30.04 28.03
N LEU A 18 19.11 -29.71 28.70
CA LEU A 18 20.01 -30.68 29.33
C LEU A 18 19.45 -31.25 30.64
N ASN A 19 18.50 -30.55 31.28
CA ASN A 19 17.86 -30.99 32.53
C ASN A 19 16.45 -31.56 32.26
N PRO A 20 16.27 -32.89 32.26
CA PRO A 20 15.00 -33.53 31.90
C PRO A 20 13.84 -33.16 32.84
N GLU A 21 14.10 -32.96 34.13
CA GLU A 21 13.09 -32.57 35.13
C GLU A 21 12.51 -31.17 34.88
N LEU A 22 13.36 -30.19 34.57
CA LEU A 22 12.91 -28.83 34.24
C LEU A 22 12.09 -28.79 32.95
N VAL A 23 12.40 -29.67 31.99
CA VAL A 23 11.61 -29.80 30.77
C VAL A 23 10.24 -30.41 31.07
N ALA A 24 10.17 -31.42 31.94
CA ALA A 24 8.92 -32.04 32.36
C ALA A 24 8.03 -31.03 33.11
N GLU A 25 8.62 -30.24 34.01
CA GLU A 25 7.91 -29.23 34.78
C GLU A 25 7.35 -28.10 33.91
N VAL A 26 8.12 -27.62 32.93
CA VAL A 26 7.63 -26.63 31.95
C VAL A 26 6.50 -27.20 31.10
N LYS A 27 6.62 -28.45 30.64
CA LYS A 27 5.54 -29.12 29.90
C LYS A 27 4.27 -29.24 30.73
N ARG A 28 4.39 -29.55 32.03
CA ARG A 28 3.27 -29.60 32.97
C ARG A 28 2.59 -28.24 33.10
N LYS A 29 3.36 -27.17 33.36
CA LYS A 29 2.83 -25.80 33.44
C LYS A 29 2.21 -25.31 32.13
N ASP A 30 2.74 -25.72 30.99
CA ASP A 30 2.18 -25.41 29.67
C ASP A 30 0.85 -26.14 29.43
N LEU A 31 0.75 -27.40 29.84
CA LEU A 31 -0.49 -28.17 29.81
C LEU A 31 -1.56 -27.54 30.71
N GLU A 32 -1.22 -27.19 31.95
CA GLU A 32 -2.13 -26.52 32.88
C GLU A 32 -2.65 -25.19 32.30
N ARG A 33 -1.76 -24.35 31.75
CA ARG A 33 -2.15 -23.10 31.07
C ARG A 33 -3.02 -23.35 29.84
N TYR A 34 -2.75 -24.43 29.10
CA TYR A 34 -3.55 -24.81 27.94
C TYR A 34 -4.96 -25.22 28.36
N HIS A 35 -5.10 -26.07 29.39
CA HIS A 35 -6.39 -26.49 29.92
C HIS A 35 -7.18 -25.32 30.52
N ALA A 36 -6.52 -24.41 31.25
CA ALA A 36 -7.15 -23.21 31.81
C ALA A 36 -7.70 -22.25 30.74
N ARG A 37 -7.07 -22.18 29.56
CA ARG A 37 -7.48 -21.31 28.45
C ARG A 37 -8.46 -21.97 27.48
N LYS A 38 -8.68 -23.29 27.59
CA LYS A 38 -9.50 -24.06 26.66
C LYS A 38 -10.98 -23.93 27.01
N LYS A 39 -11.72 -23.13 26.25
CA LYS A 39 -13.19 -23.16 26.26
C LYS A 39 -13.71 -24.22 25.28
N LEU A 40 -14.65 -25.06 25.72
CA LEU A 40 -15.32 -26.00 24.81
C LEU A 40 -16.37 -25.25 24.00
N VAL A 41 -16.73 -25.79 22.84
CA VAL A 41 -17.70 -25.15 21.93
C VAL A 41 -19.06 -24.92 22.60
N LYS A 42 -19.44 -25.80 23.54
CA LYS A 42 -20.66 -25.69 24.34
C LYS A 42 -20.66 -24.48 25.29
N ASP A 43 -19.48 -24.00 25.71
CA ASP A 43 -19.33 -22.93 26.70
C ASP A 43 -19.04 -21.57 26.03
N MET A 44 -19.18 -21.49 24.70
CA MET A 44 -18.95 -20.27 23.93
C MET A 44 -20.25 -19.62 23.48
N THR A 45 -20.28 -18.29 23.48
CA THR A 45 -21.41 -17.56 22.89
C THR A 45 -21.46 -17.75 21.36
N PRO A 46 -22.64 -17.61 20.72
CA PRO A 46 -22.77 -17.74 19.27
C PRO A 46 -21.85 -16.79 18.47
N LYS A 47 -21.59 -15.59 18.99
CA LYS A 47 -20.67 -14.59 18.39
C LYS A 47 -19.22 -15.06 18.46
N GLU A 48 -18.77 -15.56 19.61
CA GLU A 48 -17.42 -16.10 19.79
C GLU A 48 -17.18 -17.34 18.92
N HIS A 49 -18.15 -18.25 18.88
CA HIS A 49 -18.08 -19.45 18.04
C HIS A 49 -17.94 -19.06 16.56
N LYS A 50 -18.69 -18.06 16.07
CA LYS A 50 -18.57 -17.56 14.69
C LYS A 50 -17.19 -16.94 14.42
N LYS A 51 -16.63 -16.19 15.37
CA LYS A 51 -15.28 -15.59 15.28
C LYS A 51 -14.20 -16.66 15.19
N ILE A 52 -14.24 -17.67 16.07
CA ILE A 52 -13.28 -18.79 16.08
C ILE A 52 -13.41 -19.63 14.80
N LYS A 53 -14.63 -19.93 14.34
CA LYS A 53 -14.87 -20.66 13.09
C LYS A 53 -14.30 -19.92 11.88
N ARG A 54 -14.45 -18.60 11.82
CA ARG A 54 -13.85 -17.77 10.76
C ARG A 54 -12.32 -17.80 10.80
N GLN A 55 -11.72 -17.70 11.99
CA GLN A 55 -10.26 -17.83 12.15
C GLN A 55 -9.77 -19.21 11.75
N TRP A 56 -10.47 -20.28 12.14
CA TRP A 56 -10.14 -21.65 11.76
C TRP A 56 -10.19 -21.83 10.23
N GLN A 57 -11.20 -21.30 9.55
CA GLN A 57 -11.29 -21.34 8.08
C GLN A 57 -10.08 -20.64 7.42
N ILE A 58 -9.66 -19.49 7.93
CA ILE A 58 -8.48 -18.75 7.44
C ILE A 58 -7.20 -19.55 7.68
N ARG A 59 -7.00 -20.09 8.89
CA ARG A 59 -5.82 -20.90 9.23
C ARG A 59 -5.76 -22.19 8.41
N ASN A 60 -6.88 -22.88 8.22
CA ASN A 60 -6.95 -24.11 7.43
C ASN A 60 -6.73 -23.85 5.92
N LYS A 61 -7.16 -22.69 5.41
CA LYS A 61 -6.79 -22.25 4.06
C LYS A 61 -5.28 -22.03 3.93
N LYS A 62 -4.67 -21.26 4.84
CA LYS A 62 -3.20 -21.05 4.86
C LYS A 62 -2.43 -22.37 4.98
N ARG A 63 -2.90 -23.32 5.81
CA ARG A 63 -2.30 -24.66 5.94
C ARG A 63 -2.28 -25.41 4.60
N ARG A 64 -3.43 -25.46 3.91
CA ARG A 64 -3.55 -26.10 2.59
C ARG A 64 -2.65 -25.44 1.56
N GLU A 65 -2.55 -24.11 1.58
CA GLU A 65 -1.65 -23.37 0.69
C GLU A 65 -0.18 -23.72 0.98
N ARG A 66 0.25 -23.74 2.25
CA ARG A 66 1.60 -24.17 2.65
C ARG A 66 1.91 -25.59 2.18
N GLN A 67 0.97 -26.52 2.35
CA GLN A 67 1.15 -27.91 1.93
C GLN A 67 1.32 -28.04 0.41
N LYS A 68 0.52 -27.30 -0.37
CA LYS A 68 0.70 -27.21 -1.83
C LYS A 68 2.04 -26.60 -2.22
N THR A 69 2.46 -25.57 -1.50
CA THR A 69 3.74 -24.90 -1.76
C THR A 69 4.91 -25.84 -1.47
N LEU A 70 4.86 -26.56 -0.33
CA LEU A 70 5.84 -27.56 0.05
C LEU A 70 5.87 -28.72 -0.96
N GLN A 71 4.71 -29.21 -1.39
CA GLN A 71 4.62 -30.26 -2.41
C GLN A 71 5.20 -29.79 -3.74
N ASN A 72 4.94 -28.55 -4.16
CA ASN A 72 5.56 -27.97 -5.34
C ASN A 72 7.09 -27.83 -5.17
N VAL A 73 7.59 -27.46 -3.99
CA VAL A 73 9.03 -27.41 -3.73
C VAL A 73 9.63 -28.81 -3.79
N LEU A 74 9.02 -29.81 -3.15
CA LEU A 74 9.49 -31.21 -3.20
C LEU A 74 9.52 -31.78 -4.62
N MET A 75 8.53 -31.44 -5.45
CA MET A 75 8.47 -31.88 -6.85
C MET A 75 9.45 -31.15 -7.77
N ASN A 76 9.95 -29.99 -7.36
CA ASN A 76 10.81 -29.12 -8.17
C ASN A 76 12.27 -29.04 -7.68
N THR A 77 12.64 -29.80 -6.64
CA THR A 77 14.01 -29.87 -6.12
C THR A 77 14.62 -31.22 -6.49
N PRO A 78 15.75 -31.29 -7.23
CA PRO A 78 16.35 -32.58 -7.57
C PRO A 78 16.96 -33.24 -6.32
N ALA A 79 16.87 -34.57 -6.22
CA ALA A 79 17.48 -35.36 -5.14
C ALA A 79 19.00 -35.12 -5.12
N SER A 80 19.51 -34.52 -4.05
CA SER A 80 20.94 -34.23 -3.90
C SER A 80 21.67 -35.35 -3.17
N THR A 81 21.62 -36.56 -3.72
CA THR A 81 22.59 -37.62 -3.39
C THR A 81 22.49 -38.74 -4.42
N PRO A 82 23.60 -39.19 -5.03
CA PRO A 82 23.61 -40.50 -5.67
C PRO A 82 23.39 -41.57 -4.57
N PRO A 83 22.67 -42.67 -4.86
CA PRO A 83 22.62 -43.81 -3.94
C PRO A 83 24.05 -44.35 -3.73
N PRO A 84 24.38 -44.84 -2.53
CA PRO A 84 25.72 -45.35 -2.25
C PRO A 84 25.96 -46.59 -3.12
N SER A 85 26.87 -46.48 -4.08
CA SER A 85 27.41 -47.64 -4.78
C SER A 85 28.26 -48.45 -3.80
N SER A 86 28.03 -49.77 -3.78
CA SER A 86 28.74 -50.79 -3.01
C SER A 86 30.26 -50.62 -2.95
N PRO A 87 30.90 -51.08 -1.85
CA PRO A 87 32.31 -50.86 -1.59
C PRO A 87 33.16 -51.68 -2.56
N ARG A 88 33.90 -51.01 -3.45
CA ARG A 88 34.99 -51.65 -4.20
C ARG A 88 36.29 -51.38 -3.47
N LEU A 89 36.83 -52.45 -2.89
CA LEU A 89 38.16 -52.51 -2.30
C LEU A 89 39.24 -52.40 -3.39
N LEU A 90 40.42 -51.93 -2.93
CA LEU A 90 41.78 -52.04 -3.51
C LEU A 90 42.30 -50.88 -4.39
N PRO A 91 43.63 -50.62 -4.41
CA PRO A 91 44.63 -50.79 -3.35
C PRO A 91 45.50 -49.52 -3.12
N LEU A 92 46.15 -49.50 -1.95
CA LEU A 92 47.21 -48.55 -1.60
C LEU A 92 48.41 -48.69 -2.56
N SER A 93 48.89 -47.57 -3.10
CA SER A 93 50.28 -47.45 -3.56
C SER A 93 50.80 -46.02 -3.33
N PRO A 94 52.05 -45.85 -2.84
CA PRO A 94 52.58 -44.57 -2.35
C PRO A 94 53.39 -43.81 -3.41
N ARG A 95 53.76 -42.56 -3.08
CA ARG A 95 54.56 -41.55 -3.83
C ARG A 95 53.74 -40.67 -4.79
N SER A 96 53.98 -39.36 -4.87
CA SER A 96 55.06 -38.51 -4.37
C SER A 96 54.59 -37.06 -4.28
N LEU A 97 55.15 -36.33 -3.33
CA LEU A 97 55.09 -34.87 -3.24
C LEU A 97 55.69 -34.25 -4.51
N SER A 98 54.91 -33.47 -5.25
CA SER A 98 55.44 -32.40 -6.08
C SER A 98 54.49 -31.20 -6.06
N LEU A 99 55.01 -30.10 -5.53
CA LEU A 99 54.44 -28.77 -5.60
C LEU A 99 54.70 -28.23 -7.01
N THR A 100 53.64 -27.95 -7.78
CA THR A 100 53.69 -26.93 -8.84
C THR A 100 52.47 -26.01 -8.72
N PRO A 101 52.67 -24.68 -8.86
CA PRO A 101 51.61 -23.70 -8.75
C PRO A 101 50.92 -23.48 -10.12
N THR A 102 49.72 -22.90 -10.07
CA THR A 102 48.98 -22.24 -11.17
C THR A 102 48.07 -23.11 -12.06
N SER A 103 46.78 -23.20 -11.68
CA SER A 103 45.67 -23.40 -12.65
C SER A 103 44.29 -22.94 -12.12
N SER A 104 44.22 -21.86 -11.32
CA SER A 104 42.96 -21.49 -10.65
C SER A 104 42.05 -20.49 -11.41
N VAL A 105 42.52 -19.86 -12.50
CA VAL A 105 41.72 -18.84 -13.22
C VAL A 105 41.09 -19.39 -14.51
N ALA A 106 41.80 -20.20 -15.29
CA ALA A 106 41.25 -20.81 -16.51
C ALA A 106 40.20 -21.90 -16.20
N SER A 107 40.46 -22.75 -15.20
CA SER A 107 39.54 -23.80 -14.74
C SER A 107 38.23 -23.24 -14.17
N SER A 108 38.29 -22.10 -13.46
CA SER A 108 37.10 -21.46 -12.87
C SER A 108 36.28 -20.69 -13.92
N ARG A 109 36.91 -20.07 -14.91
CA ARG A 109 36.22 -19.46 -16.08
C ARG A 109 35.50 -20.52 -16.92
N GLY A 110 36.16 -21.64 -17.24
CA GLY A 110 35.55 -22.76 -17.97
C GLY A 110 34.35 -23.36 -17.22
N ARG A 111 34.46 -23.64 -15.91
CA ARG A 111 33.33 -24.14 -15.10
C ARG A 111 32.15 -23.17 -15.05
N LYS A 112 32.41 -21.85 -15.03
CA LYS A 112 31.37 -20.82 -15.00
C LYS A 112 30.65 -20.72 -16.35
N GLN A 113 31.37 -20.87 -17.45
CA GLN A 113 30.81 -20.94 -18.80
C GLN A 113 29.95 -22.20 -18.98
N VAL A 114 30.47 -23.38 -18.63
CA VAL A 114 29.72 -24.64 -18.68
C VAL A 114 28.43 -24.58 -17.84
N ARG A 115 28.46 -23.97 -16.65
CA ARG A 115 27.24 -23.77 -15.85
C ARG A 115 26.24 -22.84 -16.53
N ARG A 116 26.68 -21.77 -17.18
CA ARG A 116 25.79 -20.85 -17.92
C ARG A 116 25.17 -21.56 -19.12
N ASP A 117 25.95 -22.29 -19.88
CA ASP A 117 25.49 -23.01 -21.07
C ASP A 117 24.52 -24.14 -20.68
N ARG A 118 24.84 -24.90 -19.63
CA ARG A 118 23.93 -25.92 -19.07
C ARG A 118 22.63 -25.29 -18.57
N SER A 119 22.70 -24.12 -17.92
CA SER A 119 21.50 -23.40 -17.46
C SER A 119 20.69 -22.79 -18.61
N ARG A 120 21.33 -22.48 -19.74
CA ARG A 120 20.69 -21.98 -20.96
C ARG A 120 19.96 -23.13 -21.67
N LEU A 121 20.65 -24.25 -21.88
CA LEU A 121 20.08 -25.46 -22.47
C LEU A 121 18.91 -26.00 -21.64
N TYR A 122 19.01 -25.99 -20.30
CA TYR A 122 17.93 -26.43 -19.44
C TYR A 122 16.68 -25.53 -19.56
N ARG A 123 16.87 -24.21 -19.65
CA ARG A 123 15.76 -23.26 -19.90
C ARG A 123 15.13 -23.46 -21.27
N GLN A 124 15.94 -23.68 -22.31
CA GLN A 124 15.44 -24.02 -23.65
C GLN A 124 14.68 -25.35 -23.65
N ASN A 125 15.16 -26.36 -22.94
CA ASN A 125 14.49 -27.66 -22.86
C ASN A 125 13.12 -27.55 -22.17
N ILE A 126 13.02 -26.78 -21.08
CA ILE A 126 11.73 -26.46 -20.44
C ILE A 126 10.79 -25.72 -21.40
N GLN A 127 11.31 -24.75 -22.15
CA GLN A 127 10.50 -23.99 -23.12
C GLN A 127 9.98 -24.90 -24.23
N LEU A 128 10.83 -25.79 -24.78
CA LEU A 128 10.45 -26.77 -25.78
C LEU A 128 9.44 -27.78 -25.21
N GLN A 129 9.62 -28.29 -24.00
CA GLN A 129 8.66 -29.18 -23.34
C GLN A 129 7.27 -28.53 -23.18
N ASN A 130 7.24 -27.25 -22.78
CA ASN A 130 5.99 -26.49 -22.67
C ASN A 130 5.32 -26.29 -24.04
N GLN A 131 6.10 -25.96 -25.06
CA GLN A 131 5.60 -25.84 -26.44
C GLN A 131 5.04 -27.17 -26.95
N THR A 132 5.73 -28.29 -26.71
CA THR A 132 5.26 -29.63 -27.05
C THR A 132 3.96 -29.96 -26.33
N GLN A 133 3.86 -29.65 -25.03
CA GLN A 133 2.63 -29.87 -24.27
C GLN A 133 1.46 -29.02 -24.80
N GLU A 134 1.72 -27.77 -25.20
CA GLU A 134 0.71 -26.91 -25.80
C GLU A 134 0.25 -27.42 -27.17
N LEU A 135 1.19 -27.87 -28.01
CA LEU A 135 0.89 -28.49 -29.30
C LEU A 135 0.06 -29.76 -29.13
N LEU A 136 0.40 -30.64 -28.17
CA LEU A 136 -0.38 -31.84 -27.86
C LEU A 136 -1.81 -31.49 -27.44
N ARG A 137 -2.00 -30.44 -26.63
CA ARG A 137 -3.34 -29.94 -26.27
C ARG A 137 -4.10 -29.42 -27.49
N LYS A 138 -3.44 -28.70 -28.40
CA LYS A 138 -4.03 -28.24 -29.67
C LYS A 138 -4.46 -29.42 -30.54
N VAL A 139 -3.60 -30.44 -30.70
CA VAL A 139 -3.92 -31.66 -31.44
C VAL A 139 -5.15 -32.36 -30.84
N GLN A 140 -5.20 -32.56 -29.52
CA GLN A 140 -6.38 -33.16 -28.86
C GLN A 140 -7.65 -32.33 -29.07
N LYS A 141 -7.55 -31.00 -28.97
CA LYS A 141 -8.67 -30.08 -29.24
C LYS A 141 -9.20 -30.26 -30.67
N TYR A 142 -8.31 -30.28 -31.67
CA TYR A 142 -8.70 -30.45 -33.07
C TYR A 142 -9.23 -31.85 -33.37
N LYS A 143 -8.66 -32.92 -32.78
CA LYS A 143 -9.22 -34.28 -32.84
C LYS A 143 -10.66 -34.33 -32.31
N LYS A 144 -10.93 -33.75 -31.13
CA LYS A 144 -12.29 -33.68 -30.57
C LYS A 144 -13.24 -32.86 -31.45
N ARG A 145 -12.76 -31.78 -32.07
CA ARG A 145 -13.56 -30.97 -33.01
C ARG A 145 -13.92 -31.76 -34.27
N LEU A 146 -12.96 -32.48 -34.84
CA LEU A 146 -13.17 -33.37 -35.99
C LEU A 146 -14.17 -34.48 -35.65
N GLN A 147 -14.05 -35.11 -34.48
CA GLN A 147 -14.98 -36.15 -34.03
C GLN A 147 -16.42 -35.63 -33.91
N ARG A 148 -16.60 -34.40 -33.37
CA ARG A 148 -17.92 -33.75 -33.30
C ARG A 148 -18.48 -33.44 -34.69
N LEU A 149 -17.64 -32.98 -35.62
CA LEU A 149 -18.05 -32.73 -37.01
C LEU A 149 -18.47 -34.01 -37.71
N LYS A 150 -17.69 -35.11 -37.55
CA LYS A 150 -18.06 -36.44 -38.07
C LYS A 150 -19.37 -36.95 -37.46
N LYS A 151 -19.56 -36.81 -36.14
CA LYS A 151 -20.82 -37.19 -35.48
C LYS A 151 -22.01 -36.36 -35.96
N LYS A 152 -21.81 -35.05 -36.21
CA LYS A 152 -22.83 -34.19 -36.80
C LYS A 152 -23.17 -34.63 -38.23
N ARG A 153 -22.17 -34.95 -39.06
CA ARG A 153 -22.37 -35.47 -40.43
C ARG A 153 -23.14 -36.79 -40.43
N ASN A 154 -22.77 -37.73 -39.57
CA ASN A 154 -23.43 -39.04 -39.47
C ASN A 154 -24.85 -38.92 -38.90
N LYS A 155 -25.13 -37.95 -38.01
CA LYS A 155 -26.48 -37.67 -37.53
C LYS A 155 -27.39 -37.13 -38.64
N VAL A 156 -26.85 -36.29 -39.53
CA VAL A 156 -27.59 -35.79 -40.71
C VAL A 156 -27.86 -36.93 -41.69
N LEU A 157 -26.91 -37.85 -41.88
CA LEU A 157 -27.03 -38.99 -42.78
C LEU A 157 -28.01 -40.08 -42.30
N THR A 158 -28.18 -40.23 -40.98
CA THR A 158 -29.10 -41.20 -40.36
C THR A 158 -30.53 -40.67 -40.21
N THR A 159 -30.72 -39.35 -40.20
CA THR A 159 -32.07 -38.75 -40.22
C THR A 159 -32.75 -38.78 -41.58
N THR A 160 -31.97 -38.92 -42.67
CA THR A 160 -32.48 -39.00 -44.05
C THR A 160 -33.09 -40.35 -44.43
N THR A 161 -32.92 -41.41 -43.64
CA THR A 161 -33.39 -42.77 -44.00
C THR A 161 -34.53 -43.32 -43.14
N HIS A 162 -34.99 -42.63 -42.08
CA HIS A 162 -36.00 -43.19 -41.15
C HIS A 162 -37.13 -42.23 -40.69
N SER A 163 -37.40 -41.11 -41.39
CA SER A 163 -38.35 -40.10 -40.88
C SER A 163 -39.54 -39.74 -41.79
N GLU A 164 -40.11 -40.71 -42.48
CA GLU A 164 -41.31 -40.46 -43.33
C GLU A 164 -42.66 -40.82 -42.69
N LYS A 165 -42.75 -41.37 -41.47
CA LYS A 165 -44.06 -41.85 -40.96
C LYS A 165 -44.57 -41.37 -39.60
N GLU A 166 -43.84 -40.56 -38.82
CA GLU A 166 -44.27 -40.20 -37.44
C GLU A 166 -44.44 -38.70 -37.14
N ASN A 167 -44.50 -37.81 -38.14
CA ASN A 167 -44.35 -36.36 -37.93
C ASN A 167 -45.51 -35.48 -38.44
N GLU A 168 -46.76 -35.92 -38.29
CA GLU A 168 -47.94 -35.11 -38.67
C GLU A 168 -48.51 -34.29 -37.50
N HIS A 169 -48.68 -34.88 -36.31
CA HIS A 169 -49.35 -34.22 -35.18
C HIS A 169 -48.59 -32.98 -34.64
N GLY A 170 -47.25 -33.07 -34.54
CA GLY A 170 -46.42 -31.96 -34.08
C GLY A 170 -46.31 -30.79 -35.06
N LYS A 171 -46.54 -31.02 -36.37
CA LYS A 171 -46.55 -29.96 -37.39
C LYS A 171 -47.81 -29.12 -37.32
N GLU A 172 -48.95 -29.73 -36.99
CA GLU A 172 -50.22 -29.02 -36.88
C GLU A 172 -50.28 -28.12 -35.64
N GLU A 173 -49.79 -28.60 -34.50
CA GLU A 173 -49.72 -27.80 -33.28
C GLU A 173 -48.80 -26.58 -33.46
N TYR A 174 -47.64 -26.78 -34.09
CA TYR A 174 -46.71 -25.70 -34.43
C TYR A 174 -47.34 -24.64 -35.37
N ARG A 175 -48.14 -25.08 -36.35
CA ARG A 175 -48.90 -24.16 -37.23
C ARG A 175 -49.92 -23.34 -36.44
N LYS A 176 -50.67 -23.94 -35.51
CA LYS A 176 -51.65 -23.23 -34.66
C LYS A 176 -50.99 -22.13 -33.81
N TYR A 177 -49.87 -22.43 -33.17
CA TYR A 177 -49.13 -21.43 -32.39
C TYR A 177 -48.48 -20.33 -33.25
N THR A 178 -48.05 -20.68 -34.47
CA THR A 178 -47.47 -19.70 -35.42
C THR A 178 -48.53 -18.70 -35.89
N ILE A 179 -49.76 -19.16 -36.17
CA ILE A 179 -50.87 -18.29 -36.53
C ILE A 179 -51.22 -17.34 -35.38
N LEU A 180 -51.35 -17.87 -34.15
CA LEU A 180 -51.61 -17.08 -32.95
C LEU A 180 -50.52 -16.01 -32.71
N SER A 181 -49.26 -16.40 -32.85
CA SER A 181 -48.09 -15.50 -32.76
C SER A 181 -48.21 -14.32 -33.74
N ASN A 182 -48.47 -14.60 -35.01
CA ASN A 182 -48.56 -13.58 -36.04
C ASN A 182 -49.74 -12.62 -35.80
N THR A 183 -50.87 -13.12 -35.31
CA THR A 183 -52.04 -12.30 -34.95
C THR A 183 -51.71 -11.36 -33.78
N ILE A 184 -51.11 -11.86 -32.70
CA ILE A 184 -50.70 -11.04 -31.55
C ILE A 184 -49.69 -9.96 -31.98
N LYS A 185 -48.74 -10.31 -32.84
CA LYS A 185 -47.74 -9.38 -33.38
C LYS A 185 -48.38 -8.24 -34.19
N LYS A 186 -49.41 -8.56 -34.99
CA LYS A 186 -50.16 -7.56 -35.78
C LYS A 186 -50.92 -6.60 -34.86
N HIS A 187 -51.64 -7.12 -33.86
CA HIS A 187 -52.37 -6.29 -32.89
C HIS A 187 -51.44 -5.41 -32.05
N TYR A 188 -50.31 -5.95 -31.57
CA TYR A 188 -49.34 -5.18 -30.78
C TYR A 188 -48.72 -4.02 -31.57
N LYS A 189 -48.37 -4.24 -32.85
CA LYS A 189 -47.82 -3.20 -33.73
C LYS A 189 -48.85 -2.11 -34.05
N ASN A 190 -50.10 -2.50 -34.28
CA ASN A 190 -51.16 -1.57 -34.70
C ASN A 190 -51.76 -0.78 -33.53
N THR A 191 -51.60 -1.25 -32.28
CA THR A 191 -52.08 -0.53 -31.10
C THR A 191 -51.23 0.72 -30.87
N LYS A 192 -51.86 1.90 -30.75
CA LYS A 192 -51.16 3.16 -30.45
C LYS A 192 -51.09 3.46 -28.95
N ASP A 193 -52.08 3.00 -28.17
CA ASP A 193 -52.15 3.22 -26.74
C ASP A 193 -51.06 2.44 -25.96
N HIS A 194 -50.38 3.15 -25.08
CA HIS A 194 -49.25 2.65 -24.30
C HIS A 194 -49.72 1.75 -23.14
N LYS A 195 -50.93 1.98 -22.60
CA LYS A 195 -51.50 1.16 -21.53
C LYS A 195 -51.78 -0.26 -22.02
N THR A 196 -52.45 -0.40 -23.15
CA THR A 196 -52.72 -1.70 -23.79
C THR A 196 -51.44 -2.43 -24.20
N LYS A 197 -50.43 -1.74 -24.74
CA LYS A 197 -49.10 -2.35 -25.00
C LYS A 197 -48.44 -2.91 -23.75
N ARG A 198 -48.56 -2.23 -22.61
CA ARG A 198 -48.02 -2.69 -21.34
C ARG A 198 -48.75 -3.94 -20.84
N TYR A 199 -50.05 -4.03 -21.06
CA TYR A 199 -50.85 -5.22 -20.72
C TYR A 199 -50.49 -6.44 -21.58
N PHE A 200 -50.31 -6.25 -22.90
CA PHE A 200 -49.78 -7.32 -23.77
C PHE A 200 -48.41 -7.82 -23.33
N LYS A 201 -47.55 -6.90 -22.87
CA LYS A 201 -46.24 -7.24 -22.34
C LYS A 201 -46.33 -8.04 -21.03
N SER A 202 -47.21 -7.67 -20.10
CA SER A 202 -47.38 -8.39 -18.84
C SER A 202 -47.92 -9.81 -19.03
N ILE A 203 -48.79 -10.03 -20.03
CA ILE A 203 -49.28 -11.38 -20.37
C ILE A 203 -48.13 -12.29 -20.83
N LEU A 204 -47.23 -11.80 -21.68
CA LEU A 204 -46.11 -12.60 -22.20
C LEU A 204 -44.92 -12.72 -21.23
N GLU A 205 -44.89 -11.92 -20.16
CA GLU A 205 -43.93 -12.01 -19.06
C GLU A 205 -44.33 -13.05 -17.98
N ASP A 206 -45.47 -13.73 -18.16
CA ASP A 206 -45.93 -14.77 -17.23
C ASP A 206 -44.91 -15.93 -17.14
N PRO A 207 -44.54 -16.38 -15.92
CA PRO A 207 -43.62 -17.50 -15.71
C PRO A 207 -43.97 -18.75 -16.52
N ALA A 208 -45.25 -19.08 -16.67
CA ALA A 208 -45.70 -20.27 -17.40
C ALA A 208 -45.27 -20.25 -18.89
N ILE A 209 -45.21 -19.06 -19.49
CA ILE A 209 -44.77 -18.86 -20.88
C ILE A 209 -43.24 -18.84 -20.96
N LEU A 210 -42.58 -18.19 -19.99
CA LEU A 210 -41.11 -18.07 -19.95
C LEU A 210 -40.37 -19.38 -19.66
N HIS A 211 -41.01 -20.33 -18.97
CA HIS A 211 -40.43 -21.64 -18.66
C HIS A 211 -40.51 -22.64 -19.82
N SER A 212 -41.36 -22.41 -20.84
CA SER A 212 -41.46 -23.25 -22.04
C SER A 212 -40.62 -22.69 -23.18
N GLY A 213 -39.66 -23.50 -23.68
CA GLY A 213 -38.73 -23.07 -24.72
C GLY A 213 -39.38 -22.66 -26.04
N GLN A 214 -40.42 -23.39 -26.48
CA GLN A 214 -41.16 -23.10 -27.72
C GLN A 214 -42.05 -21.86 -27.58
N LYS A 215 -42.77 -21.72 -26.46
CA LYS A 215 -43.62 -20.55 -26.17
C LYS A 215 -42.79 -19.27 -25.99
N LEU A 216 -41.62 -19.38 -25.37
CA LEU A 216 -40.66 -18.29 -25.26
C LEU A 216 -40.13 -17.82 -26.62
N GLN A 217 -39.82 -18.75 -27.54
CA GLN A 217 -39.37 -18.38 -28.88
C GLN A 217 -40.44 -17.59 -29.65
N LEU A 218 -41.70 -18.01 -29.53
CA LEU A 218 -42.85 -17.28 -30.09
C LEU A 218 -43.02 -15.90 -29.43
N ALA A 219 -42.90 -15.78 -28.11
CA ALA A 219 -42.94 -14.50 -27.41
C ALA A 219 -41.81 -13.54 -27.85
N MET A 220 -40.61 -14.08 -28.12
CA MET A 220 -39.47 -13.32 -28.65
C MET A 220 -39.74 -12.80 -30.06
N GLU A 221 -40.32 -13.63 -30.94
CA GLU A 221 -40.63 -13.27 -32.32
C GLU A 221 -41.80 -12.29 -32.45
N THR A 222 -42.74 -12.28 -31.50
CA THR A 222 -43.93 -11.42 -31.51
C THR A 222 -43.69 -10.02 -30.95
N ILE A 223 -43.15 -9.91 -29.73
CA ILE A 223 -43.04 -8.63 -28.99
C ILE A 223 -41.58 -8.21 -28.76
N GLY A 224 -40.61 -9.06 -29.10
CA GLY A 224 -39.18 -8.74 -28.90
C GLY A 224 -38.74 -8.79 -27.45
N ILE A 225 -39.47 -9.54 -26.60
CA ILE A 225 -39.12 -9.75 -25.18
C ILE A 225 -37.83 -10.54 -25.12
N ARG A 226 -36.69 -9.84 -25.08
CA ARG A 226 -35.40 -10.47 -24.77
C ARG A 226 -35.45 -10.94 -23.33
N ARG A 227 -34.96 -12.15 -23.05
CA ARG A 227 -34.57 -12.53 -21.68
C ARG A 227 -33.88 -11.32 -21.06
N VAL A 228 -34.30 -10.91 -19.86
CA VAL A 228 -33.43 -10.17 -18.97
C VAL A 228 -32.30 -11.13 -18.63
N THR A 229 -31.33 -11.24 -19.54
CA THR A 229 -30.08 -11.91 -19.27
C THR A 229 -29.46 -11.15 -18.13
N LYS A 230 -29.29 -11.82 -16.97
CA LYS A 230 -28.43 -11.33 -15.90
C LYS A 230 -27.18 -10.75 -16.53
N TYR A 231 -27.05 -9.42 -16.46
CA TYR A 231 -25.94 -8.59 -16.93
C TYR A 231 -24.85 -9.38 -17.66
N SER A 232 -25.04 -9.64 -18.95
CA SER A 232 -23.89 -9.93 -19.81
C SER A 232 -23.13 -8.61 -19.92
N SER A 233 -21.98 -8.55 -19.24
CA SER A 233 -21.04 -7.43 -19.26
C SER A 233 -20.81 -6.95 -20.70
N ILE A 234 -21.44 -5.85 -21.07
CA ILE A 234 -21.01 -5.04 -22.20
C ILE A 234 -19.57 -4.65 -21.85
N LEU A 235 -18.58 -5.20 -22.55
CA LEU A 235 -17.22 -4.68 -22.51
C LEU A 235 -17.31 -3.22 -22.98
N PRO A 236 -17.02 -2.23 -22.11
CA PRO A 236 -17.36 -0.86 -22.43
C PRO A 236 -16.36 -0.30 -23.45
N LYS A 237 -16.86 0.53 -24.37
CA LYS A 237 -16.10 1.41 -25.28
C LYS A 237 -15.10 2.35 -24.54
N ASN A 238 -15.12 2.38 -23.21
CA ASN A 238 -14.37 3.29 -22.36
C ASN A 238 -12.94 2.83 -22.01
N THR A 239 -12.43 1.79 -22.67
CA THR A 239 -11.07 1.29 -22.43
C THR A 239 -10.01 2.35 -22.72
N THR A 240 -10.22 3.15 -23.78
CA THR A 240 -9.28 4.19 -24.24
C THR A 240 -9.21 5.38 -23.29
N LEU A 241 -10.36 5.94 -22.87
CA LEU A 241 -10.37 7.05 -21.90
C LEU A 241 -9.81 6.63 -20.55
N LYS A 242 -10.14 5.41 -20.10
CA LYS A 242 -9.57 4.86 -18.86
C LYS A 242 -8.06 4.70 -18.95
N GLN A 243 -7.54 4.23 -20.09
CA GLN A 243 -6.11 4.13 -20.34
C GLN A 243 -5.45 5.50 -20.33
N LYS A 244 -6.00 6.50 -21.06
CA LYS A 244 -5.52 7.88 -21.02
C LYS A 244 -5.41 8.45 -19.61
N ILE A 245 -6.44 8.27 -18.78
CA ILE A 245 -6.43 8.73 -17.38
C ILE A 245 -5.33 7.99 -16.60
N HIS A 246 -5.20 6.68 -16.79
CA HIS A 246 -4.19 5.86 -16.12
C HIS A 246 -2.77 6.29 -16.51
N ASP A 247 -2.54 6.55 -17.80
CA ASP A 247 -1.25 6.97 -18.35
C ASP A 247 -0.89 8.39 -17.88
N PHE A 248 -1.86 9.31 -17.84
CA PHE A 248 -1.69 10.65 -17.26
C PHE A 248 -1.22 10.58 -15.81
N TYR A 249 -1.83 9.75 -14.96
CA TYR A 249 -1.41 9.58 -13.58
C TYR A 249 -0.02 8.93 -13.43
N LEU A 250 0.45 8.19 -14.43
CA LEU A 250 1.75 7.51 -14.40
C LEU A 250 2.92 8.40 -14.81
N ARG A 251 2.67 9.58 -15.37
CA ARG A 251 3.72 10.52 -15.73
C ARG A 251 4.42 11.08 -14.48
N ASP A 252 5.70 11.35 -14.62
CA ASP A 252 6.56 11.76 -13.49
C ASP A 252 6.31 13.21 -13.02
N ASP A 253 5.71 14.05 -13.88
CA ASP A 253 5.22 15.40 -13.57
C ASP A 253 3.89 15.41 -12.78
N VAL A 254 3.12 14.32 -12.84
CA VAL A 254 1.83 14.17 -12.15
C VAL A 254 1.97 13.38 -10.85
N SER A 255 2.75 12.31 -10.86
CA SER A 255 3.03 11.51 -9.67
C SER A 255 4.46 11.01 -9.67
N ARG A 256 5.09 10.88 -8.49
CA ARG A 256 6.45 10.38 -8.33
C ARG A 256 6.48 9.00 -7.71
N ALA A 257 7.24 8.07 -8.28
CA ALA A 257 7.45 6.76 -7.66
C ALA A 257 8.27 6.90 -6.36
N THR A 258 7.87 6.15 -5.34
CA THR A 258 8.63 6.04 -4.09
C THR A 258 9.85 5.14 -4.29
N ALA A 259 10.96 5.42 -3.58
CA ALA A 259 12.23 4.71 -3.76
C ALA A 259 12.31 3.41 -2.94
N GLY A 260 11.53 3.27 -1.86
CA GLY A 260 11.64 2.14 -0.95
C GLY A 260 11.06 0.85 -1.53
N LYS A 261 11.84 -0.23 -1.55
CA LYS A 261 11.38 -1.58 -1.98
C LYS A 261 10.18 -2.12 -1.18
N LYS A 262 9.98 -1.61 0.05
CA LYS A 262 8.85 -1.95 0.93
C LYS A 262 7.63 -1.04 0.71
N GLU A 263 7.81 0.12 0.07
CA GLU A 263 6.77 1.12 -0.18
C GLU A 263 5.90 0.68 -1.37
N THR A 264 5.05 -0.30 -1.10
CA THR A 264 4.24 -0.97 -2.11
C THR A 264 2.80 -1.02 -1.67
N VAL A 265 1.89 -0.81 -2.61
CA VAL A 265 0.44 -0.92 -2.36
C VAL A 265 -0.04 -2.23 -2.98
N THR A 266 -0.80 -3.00 -2.22
CA THR A 266 -1.37 -4.28 -2.68
C THR A 266 -2.88 -4.19 -2.74
N TYR A 267 -3.46 -4.36 -3.93
CA TYR A 267 -4.90 -4.39 -4.14
C TYR A 267 -5.25 -5.54 -5.09
N GLN A 268 -6.29 -6.31 -4.77
CA GLN A 268 -6.73 -7.47 -5.58
C GLN A 268 -5.58 -8.43 -5.97
N LYS A 269 -4.67 -8.73 -5.03
CA LYS A 269 -3.48 -9.59 -5.24
C LYS A 269 -2.46 -9.04 -6.25
N ARG A 270 -2.56 -7.77 -6.66
CA ARG A 270 -1.54 -7.08 -7.45
C ARG A 270 -0.76 -6.15 -6.52
N LYS A 271 0.55 -6.37 -6.42
CA LYS A 271 1.47 -5.55 -5.63
C LYS A 271 2.22 -4.63 -6.58
N MET A 272 2.12 -3.33 -6.37
CA MET A 272 2.72 -2.30 -7.21
C MET A 272 3.55 -1.34 -6.33
N GLN A 273 4.60 -0.74 -6.90
CA GLN A 273 5.35 0.31 -6.23
C GLN A 273 4.44 1.52 -5.97
N LYS A 274 4.48 2.07 -4.76
CA LYS A 274 3.68 3.25 -4.40
C LYS A 274 4.17 4.45 -5.21
N ARG A 275 3.24 5.22 -5.80
CA ARG A 275 3.49 6.54 -6.40
C ARG A 275 2.74 7.60 -5.60
N ILE A 276 3.33 8.77 -5.43
CA ILE A 276 2.77 9.89 -4.67
C ILE A 276 2.35 10.99 -5.65
N LEU A 277 1.13 11.50 -5.51
CA LEU A 277 0.65 12.63 -6.30
C LEU A 277 1.44 13.91 -5.96
N LEU A 278 1.84 14.65 -6.99
CA LEU A 278 2.58 15.92 -6.81
C LEU A 278 1.64 17.10 -6.54
N ASP A 279 0.39 17.02 -7.00
CA ASP A 279 -0.62 18.06 -6.80
C ASP A 279 -1.99 17.43 -6.42
N THR A 280 -2.94 18.28 -6.04
CA THR A 280 -4.31 17.89 -5.73
C THR A 280 -5.01 17.32 -6.97
N LYS A 281 -5.88 16.33 -6.76
CA LYS A 281 -6.67 15.73 -7.85
C LYS A 281 -7.48 16.77 -8.64
N LYS A 282 -7.90 17.87 -8.02
CA LYS A 282 -8.67 18.94 -8.67
C LYS A 282 -7.79 19.70 -9.69
N ASN A 283 -6.57 20.07 -9.30
CA ASN A 283 -5.63 20.74 -10.20
C ASN A 283 -5.19 19.82 -11.34
N LEU A 284 -4.86 18.57 -11.01
CA LEU A 284 -4.52 17.56 -12.01
C LEU A 284 -5.64 17.32 -13.03
N TYR A 285 -6.90 17.39 -12.61
CA TYR A 285 -8.04 17.30 -13.53
C TYR A 285 -8.13 18.51 -14.47
N LYS A 286 -7.84 19.73 -13.97
CA LYS A 286 -7.77 20.93 -14.81
C LYS A 286 -6.65 20.81 -15.85
N SER A 287 -5.46 20.33 -15.44
CA SER A 287 -4.35 20.07 -16.36
C SER A 287 -4.71 19.01 -17.40
N PHE A 288 -5.36 17.92 -16.98
CA PHE A 288 -5.83 16.87 -17.89
C PHE A 288 -6.80 17.41 -18.96
N LEU A 289 -7.77 18.24 -18.58
CA LEU A 289 -8.70 18.87 -19.54
C LEU A 289 -8.02 19.88 -20.46
N LYS A 290 -6.97 20.58 -19.97
CA LYS A 290 -6.18 21.53 -20.76
C LYS A 290 -5.36 20.82 -21.84
N GLU A 291 -4.82 19.65 -21.53
CA GLU A 291 -4.02 18.84 -22.47
C GLU A 291 -4.87 18.06 -23.49
N ASP A 292 -6.06 17.62 -23.09
CA ASP A 292 -7.00 16.89 -23.94
C ASP A 292 -8.37 17.64 -24.07
N PRO A 293 -8.45 18.78 -24.80
CA PRO A 293 -9.70 19.56 -24.89
C PRO A 293 -10.87 18.80 -25.52
N ASN A 294 -10.57 17.86 -26.41
CA ASN A 294 -11.58 17.05 -27.13
C ASN A 294 -12.17 15.92 -26.27
N VAL A 295 -11.65 15.70 -25.06
CA VAL A 295 -12.08 14.60 -24.18
C VAL A 295 -13.12 15.08 -23.17
N LYS A 296 -14.37 14.64 -23.35
CA LYS A 296 -15.43 14.84 -22.35
C LYS A 296 -15.25 13.88 -21.17
N CYS A 297 -14.59 14.34 -20.10
CA CYS A 297 -14.38 13.58 -18.87
C CYS A 297 -14.85 14.39 -17.66
N HIS A 298 -15.72 13.83 -16.81
CA HIS A 298 -16.11 14.46 -15.54
C HIS A 298 -15.10 14.17 -14.42
N TYR A 299 -14.98 15.09 -13.46
CA TYR A 299 -14.08 14.96 -12.31
C TYR A 299 -14.27 13.65 -11.53
N SER A 300 -15.52 13.24 -11.32
CA SER A 300 -15.86 11.99 -10.61
C SER A 300 -15.31 10.76 -11.34
N TYR A 301 -15.37 10.74 -12.67
CA TYR A 301 -14.82 9.69 -13.50
C TYR A 301 -13.28 9.70 -13.43
N PHE A 302 -12.66 10.86 -13.61
CA PHE A 302 -11.21 11.04 -13.48
C PHE A 302 -10.66 10.55 -12.14
N ALA A 303 -11.30 10.92 -11.03
CA ALA A 303 -10.88 10.52 -9.69
C ALA A 303 -11.09 9.01 -9.42
N LYS A 304 -12.15 8.42 -9.98
CA LYS A 304 -12.47 6.99 -9.83
C LYS A 304 -11.47 6.08 -10.55
N PHE A 305 -10.98 6.51 -11.70
CA PHE A 305 -10.06 5.72 -12.53
C PHE A 305 -8.57 5.95 -12.24
N LYS A 306 -8.26 6.72 -11.18
CA LYS A 306 -6.91 6.81 -10.63
C LYS A 306 -6.37 5.40 -10.29
N PRO A 307 -5.14 5.05 -10.69
CA PRO A 307 -4.52 3.79 -10.30
C PRO A 307 -4.44 3.66 -8.77
N PHE A 308 -4.76 2.47 -8.22
CA PHE A 308 -4.84 2.27 -6.76
C PHE A 308 -3.51 2.50 -6.02
N TYR A 309 -2.38 2.36 -6.72
CA TYR A 309 -1.04 2.55 -6.18
C TYR A 309 -0.53 3.99 -6.30
N VAL A 310 -1.33 4.89 -6.89
CA VAL A 310 -1.09 6.33 -6.88
C VAL A 310 -1.86 6.94 -5.71
N VAL A 311 -1.14 7.40 -4.69
CA VAL A 311 -1.68 7.78 -3.37
C VAL A 311 -1.44 9.28 -3.16
N PRO A 312 -2.38 10.03 -2.53
CA PRO A 312 -2.09 11.40 -2.11
C PRO A 312 -0.91 11.43 -1.12
N PRO A 313 -0.15 12.54 -1.07
CA PRO A 313 0.90 12.72 -0.07
C PRO A 313 0.27 12.72 1.34
N SER A 314 0.79 11.86 2.23
CA SER A 314 0.57 11.91 3.68
C SER A 314 1.61 12.85 4.33
N VAL A 315 1.35 13.33 5.54
CA VAL A 315 2.28 14.16 6.33
C VAL A 315 3.63 13.44 6.50
N ASP A 316 3.61 12.14 6.83
CA ASP A 316 4.82 11.30 6.94
C ASP A 316 5.66 11.24 5.65
N SER A 317 5.03 11.50 4.50
CA SER A 317 5.67 11.47 3.18
C SER A 317 6.05 12.86 2.64
N ARG A 318 5.74 13.93 3.37
CA ARG A 318 6.18 15.31 3.06
C ARG A 318 7.59 15.59 3.58
N GLU A 319 8.04 14.82 4.58
CA GLU A 319 9.22 15.08 5.41
C GLU A 319 10.20 13.88 5.45
N THR A 320 10.34 13.15 4.35
CA THR A 320 11.34 12.07 4.31
C THR A 320 12.06 12.05 2.97
N CYS A 321 13.04 12.93 2.83
CA CYS A 321 14.27 12.41 2.28
C CYS A 321 14.66 11.19 3.15
N MET A 322 15.09 10.07 2.55
CA MET A 322 15.70 8.98 3.31
C MET A 322 17.03 9.41 3.98
N CYS A 323 17.33 10.71 4.01
CA CYS A 323 18.39 11.30 4.78
C CYS A 323 17.95 11.47 6.23
N LYS A 324 17.60 10.36 6.91
CA LYS A 324 18.31 10.15 8.18
C LYS A 324 19.74 9.80 7.80
N GLY A 325 20.48 10.84 7.38
CA GLY A 325 21.80 10.69 6.78
C GLY A 325 22.80 10.17 7.80
N ALA A 326 24.05 10.00 7.39
CA ALA A 326 25.13 9.72 8.33
C ALA A 326 25.15 10.75 9.49
N ALA A 327 24.81 12.01 9.21
CA ALA A 327 24.68 13.09 10.20
C ALA A 327 23.65 12.79 11.31
N ASP A 328 22.44 12.34 10.96
CA ASP A 328 21.40 11.97 11.93
C ASP A 328 21.80 10.74 12.76
N GLY A 329 22.50 9.79 12.13
CA GLY A 329 23.06 8.62 12.82
C GLY A 329 24.10 9.03 13.87
N ILE A 330 24.99 9.96 13.50
CA ILE A 330 26.01 10.54 14.39
C ILE A 330 25.32 11.29 15.54
N GLY A 331 24.40 12.19 15.24
CA GLY A 331 23.65 12.95 16.25
C GLY A 331 22.86 12.06 17.20
N GLY A 332 22.18 11.03 16.68
CA GLY A 332 21.47 10.06 17.50
C GLY A 332 22.41 9.22 18.37
N CYS A 333 23.63 8.94 17.92
CA CYS A 333 24.61 8.23 18.72
C CYS A 333 25.14 9.06 19.89
N ILE A 334 25.47 10.34 19.63
CA ILE A 334 25.90 11.29 20.67
C ILE A 334 24.76 11.52 21.66
N LYS A 335 23.53 11.71 21.17
CA LYS A 335 22.36 11.91 22.05
C LYS A 335 22.15 10.73 23.01
N ARG A 336 22.18 9.49 22.50
CA ARG A 336 22.03 8.30 23.37
C ARG A 336 23.16 8.19 24.41
N LEU A 337 24.36 8.65 24.08
CA LEU A 337 25.49 8.66 25.01
C LEU A 337 25.25 9.66 26.14
N ALA A 338 24.76 10.86 25.80
CA ALA A 338 24.33 11.85 26.79
C ALA A 338 23.14 11.35 27.62
N ASP A 339 22.13 10.73 27.00
CA ASP A 339 20.98 10.14 27.72
C ASP A 339 21.44 9.06 28.70
N HIS A 340 22.45 8.24 28.33
CA HIS A 340 23.02 7.23 29.23
C HIS A 340 23.78 7.86 30.40
N PHE A 341 24.50 8.96 30.15
CA PHE A 341 25.15 9.73 31.20
C PHE A 341 24.12 10.30 32.18
N VAL A 342 22.99 10.83 31.66
CA VAL A 342 21.90 11.32 32.51
C VAL A 342 21.23 10.19 33.30
N ALA A 343 20.93 9.08 32.65
CA ALA A 343 20.35 7.89 33.30
C ALA A 343 21.25 7.28 34.39
N SER A 344 22.56 7.58 34.37
CA SER A 344 23.50 7.18 35.42
C SER A 344 23.49 8.08 36.66
N GLY A 345 22.58 9.06 36.73
CA GLY A 345 22.40 9.96 37.88
C GLY A 345 23.22 11.24 37.81
N HIS A 346 23.70 11.63 36.63
CA HIS A 346 24.40 12.89 36.39
C HIS A 346 23.50 13.86 35.63
N ASP A 347 23.63 15.16 35.83
CA ASP A 347 22.90 16.15 35.03
C ASP A 347 23.81 16.77 33.96
N ILE A 348 23.18 17.24 32.88
CA ILE A 348 23.84 18.03 31.83
C ILE A 348 23.06 19.35 31.71
N VAL A 349 23.61 20.43 32.24
CA VAL A 349 22.92 21.74 32.28
C VAL A 349 23.39 22.72 31.21
N ASP A 350 24.57 22.50 30.62
CA ASP A 350 25.13 23.39 29.61
C ASP A 350 25.89 22.63 28.51
N ALA A 351 26.32 23.38 27.48
CA ALA A 351 27.03 22.82 26.33
C ALA A 351 28.44 22.30 26.68
N SER A 352 29.08 22.83 27.72
CA SER A 352 30.40 22.39 28.17
C SER A 352 30.29 21.01 28.82
N GLN A 353 29.35 20.86 29.74
CA GLN A 353 29.04 19.59 30.38
C GLN A 353 28.54 18.56 29.36
N PHE A 354 27.76 18.98 28.37
CA PHE A 354 27.37 18.10 27.27
C PHE A 354 28.60 17.61 26.52
N PHE A 355 29.54 18.51 26.18
CA PHE A 355 30.80 18.16 25.54
C PHE A 355 31.60 17.17 26.39
N ASP A 356 31.83 17.45 27.67
CA ASP A 356 32.59 16.58 28.58
C ASP A 356 31.92 15.20 28.77
N ALA A 357 30.59 15.15 28.76
CA ALA A 357 29.82 13.92 28.88
C ALA A 357 29.97 13.01 27.66
N VAL A 358 30.23 13.55 26.47
CA VAL A 358 30.29 12.78 25.20
C VAL A 358 31.69 12.67 24.61
N ASN A 359 32.58 13.60 24.94
CA ASN A 359 33.93 13.69 24.41
C ASN A 359 34.75 12.46 24.82
N ASN A 360 35.54 11.91 23.88
CA ASN A 360 36.36 10.71 24.05
C ASN A 360 35.65 9.42 24.52
N ARG A 361 34.32 9.44 24.64
CA ARG A 361 33.50 8.26 25.01
C ARG A 361 32.89 7.56 23.79
N SER A 362 33.17 8.06 22.60
CA SER A 362 32.81 7.43 21.32
C SER A 362 33.92 7.59 20.29
N LYS A 363 33.80 6.90 19.15
CA LYS A 363 34.71 7.09 18.01
C LYS A 363 34.43 8.39 17.24
N ILE A 364 33.39 9.12 17.60
CA ILE A 364 33.01 10.38 16.95
C ILE A 364 33.83 11.49 17.59
N LYS A 365 34.56 12.24 16.77
CA LYS A 365 35.25 13.46 17.19
C LYS A 365 34.23 14.58 17.35
N VAL A 366 34.13 15.11 18.55
CA VAL A 366 33.26 16.25 18.88
C VAL A 366 34.16 17.46 19.07
N PHE A 367 33.70 18.63 18.62
CA PHE A 367 34.40 19.90 18.80
C PHE A 367 33.47 20.85 19.57
N PHE A 368 34.00 21.51 20.59
CA PHE A 368 33.29 22.56 21.31
C PHE A 368 33.55 23.90 20.62
N VAL A 369 32.50 24.69 20.41
CA VAL A 369 32.58 26.02 19.84
C VAL A 369 32.00 27.00 20.84
N GLY A 370 32.87 27.77 21.48
CA GLY A 370 32.51 28.76 22.49
C GLY A 370 31.99 30.06 21.87
N LYS A 371 31.46 30.94 22.73
CA LYS A 371 31.00 32.27 22.32
C LYS A 371 32.15 33.13 21.79
N ASP A 372 33.32 33.02 22.41
CA ASP A 372 34.51 33.78 22.02
C ASP A 372 35.03 33.33 20.66
N ASP A 373 34.99 32.02 20.37
CA ASP A 373 35.35 31.46 19.06
C ASP A 373 34.46 32.04 17.96
N ILE A 374 33.15 32.13 18.21
CA ILE A 374 32.19 32.71 17.28
C ILE A 374 32.50 34.20 17.05
N ALA A 375 32.77 34.96 18.11
CA ALA A 375 33.11 36.38 18.01
C ALA A 375 34.39 36.61 17.19
N GLN A 376 35.44 35.81 17.42
CA GLN A 376 36.69 35.88 16.65
C GLN A 376 36.48 35.53 15.18
N ILE A 377 35.69 34.49 14.89
CA ILE A 377 35.37 34.10 13.51
C ILE A 377 34.58 35.22 12.80
N LEU A 378 33.61 35.85 13.46
CA LEU A 378 32.81 36.93 12.88
C LEU A 378 33.67 38.15 12.49
N VAL A 379 34.73 38.46 13.24
CA VAL A 379 35.69 39.51 12.89
C VAL A 379 36.52 39.13 11.66
N THR A 380 36.78 37.84 11.47
CA THR A 380 37.60 37.31 10.37
C THR A 380 36.83 37.18 9.06
N ILE A 381 35.49 37.10 9.11
CA ILE A 381 34.64 36.93 7.92
C ILE A 381 34.52 38.28 7.17
N PRO A 382 34.91 38.35 5.87
CA PRO A 382 34.72 39.55 5.07
C PRO A 382 33.25 39.96 4.95
N GLN A 383 32.98 41.26 5.06
CA GLN A 383 31.64 41.80 4.81
C GLN A 383 31.32 41.76 3.30
N GLY A 384 30.07 41.44 2.94
CA GLY A 384 29.61 41.48 1.54
C GLY A 384 29.75 40.16 0.75
N ILE A 385 29.85 39.00 1.41
CA ILE A 385 29.91 37.69 0.73
C ILE A 385 28.59 37.41 -0.02
N PRO A 386 28.63 37.22 -1.36
CA PRO A 386 27.43 37.02 -2.16
C PRO A 386 26.85 35.62 -1.92
N PRO A 387 25.66 35.41 -1.36
CA PRO A 387 25.20 34.09 -0.94
C PRO A 387 25.12 33.09 -2.09
N LEU A 388 25.55 31.84 -1.86
CA LEU A 388 25.38 30.74 -2.80
C LEU A 388 23.88 30.44 -2.95
N LYS A 389 23.29 30.75 -4.11
CA LYS A 389 21.87 30.49 -4.37
C LYS A 389 21.60 28.99 -4.55
N GLY A 390 20.47 28.52 -4.02
CA GLY A 390 19.99 27.16 -4.25
C GLY A 390 20.71 26.07 -3.45
N THR A 391 21.22 26.38 -2.25
CA THR A 391 21.90 25.41 -1.35
C THR A 391 21.11 24.12 -1.10
N MET A 392 19.77 24.17 -1.08
CA MET A 392 18.91 22.99 -0.93
C MET A 392 18.96 22.00 -2.10
N GLN A 393 19.48 22.43 -3.24
CA GLN A 393 19.64 21.58 -4.42
C GLN A 393 21.09 21.07 -4.56
N VAL A 394 21.99 21.51 -3.68
CA VAL A 394 23.41 21.11 -3.69
C VAL A 394 23.56 19.84 -2.88
N HIS A 395 24.02 18.76 -3.53
CA HIS A 395 24.21 17.45 -2.88
C HIS A 395 25.66 17.13 -2.56
N GLN A 396 26.62 17.97 -2.97
CA GLN A 396 28.03 17.83 -2.64
C GLN A 396 28.73 19.19 -2.64
N LEU A 397 29.50 19.46 -1.59
CA LEU A 397 30.36 20.64 -1.42
C LEU A 397 31.81 20.16 -1.20
N LEU A 398 32.75 20.85 -1.83
CA LEU A 398 34.17 20.58 -1.79
C LEU A 398 34.89 21.92 -1.56
N ALA A 399 35.82 21.96 -0.63
CA ALA A 399 36.70 23.10 -0.42
C ALA A 399 38.12 22.65 -0.76
N GLN A 400 38.74 23.28 -1.76
CA GLN A 400 40.11 22.96 -2.17
C GLN A 400 41.09 24.05 -1.70
N GLN A 401 40.67 25.30 -1.76
CA GLN A 401 41.46 26.46 -1.37
C GLN A 401 40.62 27.38 -0.48
N PRO A 402 41.24 28.09 0.48
CA PRO A 402 40.56 29.13 1.24
C PRO A 402 39.87 30.13 0.32
N GLY A 403 38.59 30.43 0.58
CA GLY A 403 37.82 31.36 -0.25
C GLY A 403 37.30 30.80 -1.58
N MET A 404 37.50 29.51 -1.89
CA MET A 404 36.94 28.87 -3.09
C MET A 404 36.19 27.58 -2.75
N LEU A 405 34.91 27.53 -3.11
CA LEU A 405 34.07 26.35 -2.93
C LEU A 405 33.69 25.76 -4.28
N SER A 406 33.77 24.44 -4.39
CA SER A 406 33.29 23.72 -5.56
C SER A 406 32.09 22.87 -5.15
N TYR A 407 31.03 22.83 -5.97
CA TYR A 407 29.76 22.22 -5.61
C TYR A 407 29.09 21.51 -6.78
N ARG A 408 28.20 20.56 -6.48
CA ARG A 408 27.39 19.83 -7.47
C ARG A 408 25.96 19.64 -7.02
N MET A 409 25.08 19.59 -8.02
CA MET A 409 23.67 19.28 -7.83
C MET A 409 23.42 17.78 -7.57
N LEU A 410 24.36 16.92 -7.97
CA LEU A 410 24.31 15.47 -7.74
C LEU A 410 25.68 14.98 -7.29
N SER A 411 25.72 14.14 -6.26
CA SER A 411 26.96 13.60 -5.68
C SER A 411 27.61 12.55 -6.60
N CYS A 412 28.94 12.60 -6.79
CA CYS A 412 29.72 11.51 -7.41
C CYS A 412 30.55 10.76 -6.36
N PHE A 413 30.75 9.45 -6.55
CA PHE A 413 31.61 8.61 -5.69
C PHE A 413 32.90 8.15 -6.39
N CYS A 414 33.21 8.72 -7.55
CA CYS A 414 34.34 8.32 -8.41
C CYS A 414 35.70 8.81 -7.87
N GLY A 415 35.69 9.87 -7.06
CA GLY A 415 36.87 10.56 -6.50
C GLY A 415 36.51 11.99 -6.07
N LYS A 416 37.33 12.64 -5.23
CA LYS A 416 37.02 13.99 -4.68
C LYS A 416 36.79 15.04 -5.79
N PHE A 417 37.60 15.04 -6.84
CA PHE A 417 37.54 16.01 -7.95
C PHE A 417 37.32 15.30 -9.29
N CYS A 418 36.18 14.60 -9.43
CA CYS A 418 35.79 13.91 -10.67
C CYS A 418 34.98 14.85 -11.60
N ASP A 419 34.94 14.70 -12.93
CA ASP A 419 34.11 15.61 -13.77
C ASP A 419 32.62 15.24 -13.84
N CYS A 420 32.20 14.16 -13.18
CA CYS A 420 30.79 13.73 -13.21
C CYS A 420 29.84 14.79 -12.64
N TYR A 421 28.66 14.93 -13.25
CA TYR A 421 27.59 15.82 -12.77
C TYR A 421 27.97 17.32 -12.68
N ASN A 422 28.93 17.76 -13.50
CA ASN A 422 29.29 19.17 -13.70
C ASN A 422 29.67 19.90 -12.39
N LEU A 423 30.90 19.70 -11.94
CA LEU A 423 31.47 20.44 -10.81
C LEU A 423 31.46 21.94 -11.11
N LYS A 424 30.76 22.72 -10.27
CA LYS A 424 30.70 24.18 -10.37
C LYS A 424 31.61 24.80 -9.32
N THR A 425 32.17 25.96 -9.61
CA THR A 425 33.00 26.71 -8.67
C THR A 425 32.26 27.98 -8.25
N TYR A 426 32.35 28.29 -6.97
CA TYR A 426 31.82 29.49 -6.34
C TYR A 426 32.98 30.16 -5.57
N CYS A 427 33.30 31.38 -6.01
CA CYS A 427 34.34 32.22 -5.42
C CYS A 427 33.65 33.45 -4.82
N PRO A 428 33.36 33.45 -3.50
CA PRO A 428 32.70 34.57 -2.84
C PRO A 428 33.52 35.87 -2.84
N LEU A 429 34.84 35.76 -2.95
CA LEU A 429 35.75 36.90 -2.95
C LEU A 429 36.28 37.13 -4.38
N PRO A 430 36.26 38.37 -4.90
CA PRO A 430 36.86 38.68 -6.20
C PRO A 430 38.36 38.41 -6.14
N LYS A 431 38.90 37.67 -7.11
CA LYS A 431 40.34 37.56 -7.31
C LYS A 431 40.87 38.95 -7.65
N ARG A 432 41.85 39.47 -6.90
CA ARG A 432 42.70 40.54 -7.44
C ARG A 432 43.40 39.94 -8.65
N GLU A 433 43.17 40.49 -9.82
CA GLU A 433 43.88 40.11 -11.04
C GLU A 433 45.34 40.51 -10.84
N ALA A 434 46.19 39.55 -10.49
CA ALA A 434 47.63 39.69 -10.61
C ALA A 434 48.00 39.17 -12.00
N GLU A 435 48.61 40.05 -12.77
CA GLU A 435 49.12 39.83 -14.11
C GLU A 435 50.07 38.62 -14.14
N VAL A 436 50.07 37.95 -15.28
CA VAL A 436 50.87 36.76 -15.59
C VAL A 436 52.34 37.13 -15.60
N ASP A 437 53.19 36.32 -14.94
CA ASP A 437 54.52 36.07 -15.48
C ASP A 437 55.05 34.68 -15.13
N ILE A 438 55.63 34.06 -16.16
CA ILE A 438 56.24 32.74 -16.17
C ILE A 438 57.73 32.91 -15.84
N SER A 439 58.21 32.31 -14.75
CA SER A 439 59.61 31.87 -14.69
C SER A 439 59.83 30.80 -13.62
N THR A 440 60.69 29.88 -14.01
CA THR A 440 61.18 28.67 -13.37
C THR A 440 62.06 28.88 -12.13
N SER A 441 62.08 27.81 -11.31
CA SER A 441 63.19 27.28 -10.50
C SER A 441 63.26 27.59 -8.98
N ASP A 442 63.53 26.47 -8.28
CA ASP A 442 64.28 26.26 -7.03
C ASP A 442 63.61 26.43 -5.65
N ARG A 443 63.29 25.24 -5.10
CA ARG A 443 63.62 24.70 -3.76
C ARG A 443 63.52 25.61 -2.53
N GLU A 444 62.68 25.22 -1.57
CA GLU A 444 63.08 24.51 -0.34
C GLU A 444 61.85 24.02 0.46
N GLU A 445 61.78 22.71 0.71
CA GLU A 445 60.98 22.04 1.77
C GLU A 445 61.65 22.25 3.16
N PRO A 446 61.13 21.85 4.35
CA PRO A 446 60.11 20.81 4.63
C PRO A 446 59.17 21.02 5.85
N LEU A 447 58.14 20.16 5.98
CA LEU A 447 58.06 19.15 7.06
C LEU A 447 56.83 18.24 6.87
N THR A 448 57.19 16.98 6.67
CA THR A 448 56.39 15.75 6.54
C THR A 448 55.77 15.31 7.87
N ASP A 449 54.51 14.84 7.85
CA ASP A 449 54.13 13.51 8.39
C ASP A 449 52.62 13.26 8.35
N ILE A 450 52.11 12.65 7.26
CA ILE A 450 50.92 11.76 7.33
C ILE A 450 51.05 10.67 6.25
N THR A 451 52.12 9.88 6.32
CA THR A 451 52.20 8.60 5.60
C THR A 451 52.15 7.46 6.60
N ASN A 452 50.96 7.19 7.15
CA ASN A 452 50.71 5.96 7.93
C ASN A 452 49.24 5.50 7.95
N ILE A 453 48.45 5.81 6.92
CA ILE A 453 47.12 5.19 6.75
C ILE A 453 46.86 4.88 5.27
N ILE A 454 47.73 4.06 4.67
CA ILE A 454 47.37 3.26 3.50
C ILE A 454 47.71 1.81 3.83
N GLY A 455 46.70 1.12 4.34
CA GLY A 455 46.70 -0.32 4.58
C GLY A 455 45.27 -0.80 4.46
N SER A 456 45.00 -1.47 3.34
CA SER A 456 43.80 -2.22 2.98
C SER A 456 42.86 -2.62 4.13
N THR A 457 41.55 -2.47 3.90
CA THR A 457 40.57 -3.55 4.13
C THR A 457 39.24 -3.19 3.49
N GLU A 458 39.14 -3.55 2.21
CA GLU A 458 37.87 -4.01 1.65
C GLU A 458 37.33 -5.13 2.56
N GLY A 459 36.17 -4.93 3.17
CA GLY A 459 35.45 -6.03 3.84
C GLY A 459 34.75 -5.71 5.15
N PHE A 460 33.95 -4.65 5.25
CA PHE A 460 33.12 -4.47 6.46
C PHE A 460 31.72 -3.87 6.27
N TYR A 461 31.14 -3.96 5.07
CA TYR A 461 29.77 -3.46 4.83
C TYR A 461 28.67 -4.54 4.82
N LYS A 462 29.02 -5.81 5.14
CA LYS A 462 28.10 -6.96 5.01
C LYS A 462 27.59 -7.54 6.34
N THR A 463 28.01 -7.02 7.47
CA THR A 463 27.70 -7.58 8.81
C THR A 463 26.64 -6.81 9.61
N VAL A 464 26.14 -5.67 9.12
CA VAL A 464 25.19 -4.82 9.88
C VAL A 464 23.72 -5.08 9.54
N TYR A 465 23.42 -5.80 8.45
CA TYR A 465 22.04 -6.09 8.04
C TYR A 465 21.76 -7.58 7.91
N THR A 466 21.53 -8.24 9.04
CA THR A 466 20.78 -9.50 9.10
C THR A 466 19.71 -9.42 10.17
N SER A 467 18.47 -9.47 9.68
CA SER A 467 17.20 -9.43 10.41
C SER A 467 17.07 -10.53 11.46
N THR A 468 16.58 -10.18 12.66
CA THR A 468 15.55 -10.92 13.44
C THR A 468 15.33 -10.22 14.79
N SER A 469 14.17 -9.59 14.99
CA SER A 469 13.49 -9.58 16.30
C SER A 469 12.07 -9.02 16.15
N GLU A 470 11.11 -9.86 16.52
CA GLU A 470 9.73 -9.51 16.81
C GLU A 470 9.67 -8.99 18.26
N ASP A 471 9.04 -7.83 18.40
CA ASP A 471 8.05 -7.38 19.39
C ASP A 471 8.35 -7.11 20.89
N GLU A 472 7.73 -5.98 21.31
CA GLU A 472 7.08 -5.59 22.57
C GLU A 472 7.75 -4.60 23.54
N ASP A 473 6.86 -3.73 24.06
CA ASP A 473 6.94 -2.74 25.15
C ASP A 473 7.50 -1.34 24.82
N ASP A 474 6.61 -0.33 24.78
CA ASP A 474 6.44 0.59 25.92
C ASP A 474 5.30 1.62 25.71
N GLN A 475 4.50 1.79 26.76
CA GLN A 475 3.37 2.72 26.88
C GLN A 475 3.84 4.17 27.19
N PRO A 476 3.04 5.20 26.84
CA PRO A 476 3.33 6.57 27.26
C PRO A 476 2.66 6.93 28.59
N LEU A 477 3.47 7.45 29.53
CA LEU A 477 3.02 8.11 30.75
C LEU A 477 2.39 9.47 30.42
N LEU A 478 1.14 9.65 30.83
CA LEU A 478 0.48 10.95 31.01
C LEU A 478 0.94 11.57 32.35
N ASN A 479 1.34 12.84 32.33
CA ASN A 479 0.81 13.93 33.18
C ASN A 479 1.81 15.09 33.29
N LEU A 480 1.48 16.24 32.70
CA LEU A 480 1.56 17.53 33.40
C LEU A 480 0.64 18.55 32.71
N ARG A 481 -0.34 19.05 33.47
CA ARG A 481 -1.18 20.23 33.17
C ARG A 481 -0.61 21.42 33.94
N THR A 482 -0.60 22.60 33.31
CA THR A 482 -0.99 23.94 33.83
C THR A 482 -0.78 24.95 32.69
N SER A 483 -1.82 25.43 31.99
CA SER A 483 -2.72 26.57 32.29
C SER A 483 -2.12 27.95 32.04
N VAL A 484 -2.58 28.67 30.99
CA VAL A 484 -2.94 30.10 31.01
C VAL A 484 -4.01 30.37 29.94
N ASP A 485 -5.09 31.01 30.35
CA ASP A 485 -6.22 31.52 29.56
C ASP A 485 -5.91 32.88 28.91
N THR A 486 -6.45 33.15 27.72
CA THR A 486 -7.20 34.39 27.39
C THR A 486 -7.89 34.29 26.01
N LYS A 487 -9.14 34.75 25.94
CA LYS A 487 -10.06 34.86 24.77
C LYS A 487 -10.20 36.35 24.37
N PRO A 488 -11.07 36.74 23.40
CA PRO A 488 -11.30 36.24 22.03
C PRO A 488 -11.28 37.38 20.98
N GLY A 489 -11.16 37.05 19.70
CA GLY A 489 -11.35 37.99 18.59
C GLY A 489 -12.10 37.34 17.44
N THR A 490 -13.27 37.90 17.12
CA THR A 490 -14.23 37.45 16.10
C THR A 490 -13.81 37.93 14.71
N SER A 491 -13.79 37.04 13.70
CA SER A 491 -14.23 37.38 12.33
C SER A 491 -14.45 36.12 11.48
N LEU A 492 -15.68 36.05 10.98
CA LEU A 492 -16.24 35.26 9.88
C LEU A 492 -15.27 35.10 8.68
N ASP A 493 -15.08 33.87 8.17
CA ASP A 493 -15.40 33.45 6.78
C ASP A 493 -14.59 32.23 6.24
N LEU A 494 -15.35 31.30 5.62
CA LEU A 494 -15.00 30.33 4.54
C LEU A 494 -14.43 28.91 4.83
N LEU A 495 -15.28 27.94 4.47
CA LEU A 495 -15.04 26.62 3.84
C LEU A 495 -14.12 25.58 4.52
N GLY A 496 -14.77 24.56 5.12
CA GLY A 496 -14.46 23.16 4.84
C GLY A 496 -13.47 22.44 5.75
N ASP A 497 -13.46 22.76 7.04
CA ASP A 497 -12.60 22.09 8.00
C ASP A 497 -13.22 20.80 8.54
N LYS A 498 -12.42 19.74 8.54
CA LYS A 498 -12.71 18.54 9.33
C LYS A 498 -12.85 18.96 10.78
N ILE A 499 -14.04 18.77 11.36
CA ILE A 499 -14.36 19.12 12.75
C ILE A 499 -13.28 18.56 13.67
N HIS A 500 -12.52 19.37 14.40
CA HIS A 500 -11.51 18.79 15.30
C HIS A 500 -12.18 18.07 16.49
N PRO A 501 -11.72 16.87 16.92
CA PRO A 501 -12.34 16.12 18.03
C PRO A 501 -12.53 16.91 19.32
N SER A 502 -11.61 17.83 19.63
CA SER A 502 -11.66 18.68 20.83
C SER A 502 -12.81 19.71 20.84
N LEU A 503 -13.44 19.97 19.70
CA LEU A 503 -14.59 20.88 19.56
C LEU A 503 -15.94 20.19 19.86
N ILE A 504 -15.95 18.86 19.91
CA ILE A 504 -17.15 18.08 20.22
C ILE A 504 -17.19 17.85 21.73
N LYS A 505 -18.14 18.52 22.39
CA LYS A 505 -18.38 18.41 23.83
C LYS A 505 -19.86 18.12 24.06
N ASN A 506 -20.20 17.76 25.29
CA ASN A 506 -21.60 17.63 25.69
C ASN A 506 -22.34 18.96 25.43
N GLY A 507 -23.46 18.90 24.70
CA GLY A 507 -24.25 20.05 24.30
C GLY A 507 -23.95 20.62 22.91
N THR A 508 -22.95 20.09 22.18
CA THR A 508 -22.66 20.52 20.80
C THR A 508 -23.71 19.98 19.82
N HIS A 509 -24.25 20.85 18.95
CA HIS A 509 -25.19 20.45 17.90
C HIS A 509 -24.42 20.05 16.64
N LEU A 510 -24.76 18.91 16.05
CA LEU A 510 -24.00 18.25 15.00
C LEU A 510 -24.91 17.81 13.85
N LEU A 511 -24.41 17.87 12.63
CA LEU A 511 -25.01 17.22 11.46
C LEU A 511 -24.33 15.88 11.22
N VAL A 512 -25.11 14.80 11.20
CA VAL A 512 -24.62 13.43 11.26
C VAL A 512 -25.10 12.61 10.08
N LYS A 513 -24.20 11.85 9.46
CA LYS A 513 -24.49 10.97 8.33
C LYS A 513 -24.71 9.53 8.80
N VAL A 514 -25.87 8.95 8.50
CA VAL A 514 -26.22 7.57 8.89
C VAL A 514 -26.52 6.73 7.65
N LEU A 515 -25.84 5.59 7.52
CA LEU A 515 -26.00 4.64 6.40
C LEU A 515 -27.04 3.57 6.71
N SER A 516 -28.03 3.43 5.84
CA SER A 516 -29.04 2.37 5.92
C SER A 516 -28.54 1.01 5.41
N GLU A 517 -29.22 -0.08 5.81
CA GLU A 517 -28.96 -1.44 5.31
C GLU A 517 -29.00 -1.55 3.77
N ARG A 518 -29.79 -0.70 3.12
CA ARG A 518 -29.89 -0.61 1.65
C ARG A 518 -28.82 0.29 1.00
N LYS A 519 -27.82 0.76 1.76
CA LYS A 519 -26.78 1.73 1.35
C LYS A 519 -27.33 3.10 0.90
N ILE A 520 -28.47 3.49 1.46
CA ILE A 520 -29.00 4.85 1.33
C ILE A 520 -28.39 5.67 2.47
N GLU A 521 -27.91 6.87 2.16
CA GLU A 521 -27.29 7.79 3.12
C GLU A 521 -28.37 8.77 3.61
N TYR A 522 -28.59 8.81 4.91
CA TYR A 522 -29.47 9.76 5.59
C TYR A 522 -28.65 10.78 6.37
N THR A 523 -29.16 12.00 6.49
CA THR A 523 -28.50 13.09 7.22
C THR A 523 -29.44 13.57 8.32
N TYR A 524 -29.02 13.42 9.58
CA TYR A 524 -29.80 13.79 10.75
C TYR A 524 -29.12 14.92 11.52
N LEU A 525 -29.92 15.77 12.13
CA LEU A 525 -29.46 16.72 13.13
C LEU A 525 -29.40 16.02 14.49
N GLY A 526 -28.32 16.23 15.25
CA GLY A 526 -28.11 15.59 16.53
C GLY A 526 -27.47 16.49 17.59
N LEU A 527 -27.61 16.11 18.85
CA LEU A 527 -27.03 16.74 20.02
C LEU A 527 -26.01 15.77 20.64
N ALA A 528 -24.75 16.19 20.72
CA ALA A 528 -23.69 15.42 21.37
C ALA A 528 -23.92 15.35 22.89
N LYS A 529 -23.92 14.14 23.45
CA LYS A 529 -23.98 13.88 24.90
C LYS A 529 -22.60 13.71 25.53
N SER A 530 -21.63 13.24 24.75
CA SER A 530 -20.24 13.02 25.17
C SER A 530 -19.27 13.65 24.18
N GLY A 531 -17.99 13.71 24.55
CA GLY A 531 -16.90 13.99 23.62
C GLY A 531 -16.62 12.78 22.72
N VAL A 532 -15.54 12.86 21.93
CA VAL A 532 -15.03 11.71 21.17
C VAL A 532 -14.31 10.77 22.13
N ASP A 533 -14.77 9.53 22.23
CA ASP A 533 -14.18 8.49 23.07
C ASP A 533 -12.88 7.91 22.45
N GLU A 534 -12.14 7.07 23.20
CA GLU A 534 -10.85 6.48 22.75
C GLU A 534 -10.97 5.68 21.44
N ASP A 535 -12.15 5.09 21.19
CA ASP A 535 -12.48 4.33 19.99
C ASP A 535 -12.91 5.23 18.80
N GLY A 536 -13.01 6.55 19.00
CA GLY A 536 -13.42 7.52 17.98
C GLY A 536 -14.93 7.67 17.81
N ASP A 537 -15.74 7.19 18.76
CA ASP A 537 -17.19 7.28 18.76
C ASP A 537 -17.69 8.48 19.57
N VAL A 538 -18.84 9.03 19.18
CA VAL A 538 -19.55 10.12 19.87
C VAL A 538 -20.98 9.68 20.15
N ARG A 539 -21.44 9.81 21.39
CA ARG A 539 -22.84 9.54 21.74
C ARG A 539 -23.71 10.73 21.34
N VAL A 540 -24.65 10.49 20.43
CA VAL A 540 -25.52 11.53 19.83
C VAL A 540 -27.00 11.21 20.10
N MET A 541 -27.77 12.23 20.47
CA MET A 541 -29.24 12.19 20.48
C MET A 541 -29.80 12.89 19.25
N PHE A 542 -30.79 12.32 18.58
CA PHE A 542 -31.29 12.88 17.32
C PHE A 542 -32.50 13.81 17.49
N TYR A 543 -32.55 14.80 16.60
CA TYR A 543 -33.70 15.65 16.38
C TYR A 543 -34.58 15.06 15.27
N LYS A 544 -35.86 15.40 15.30
CA LYS A 544 -36.83 15.13 14.23
C LYS A 544 -37.33 16.45 13.65
N SER A 545 -37.26 16.59 12.32
CA SER A 545 -37.84 17.76 11.65
C SER A 545 -39.36 17.79 11.83
N VAL A 546 -39.89 18.98 12.14
CA VAL A 546 -41.34 19.21 12.30
C VAL A 546 -41.94 19.80 11.02
N ASP A 547 -41.14 20.59 10.31
CA ASP A 547 -41.56 21.31 9.10
C ASP A 547 -40.70 20.88 7.90
N ASP A 548 -41.26 20.95 6.68
CA ASP A 548 -40.53 20.69 5.43
C ASP A 548 -39.51 21.80 5.10
N THR A 549 -39.49 22.89 5.88
CA THR A 549 -38.59 24.04 5.73
C THR A 549 -37.21 23.82 6.33
N GLY A 550 -37.01 22.76 7.13
CA GLY A 550 -35.74 22.44 7.78
C GLY A 550 -35.29 23.43 8.84
N LYS A 551 -36.21 24.24 9.39
CA LYS A 551 -35.91 25.25 10.43
C LYS A 551 -36.36 24.85 11.84
N LEU A 552 -37.40 24.03 11.95
CA LEU A 552 -38.03 23.68 13.22
C LEU A 552 -37.86 22.20 13.54
N PHE A 553 -37.28 21.92 14.71
CA PHE A 553 -36.94 20.57 15.14
C PHE A 553 -37.49 20.26 16.52
N LYS A 554 -37.73 18.97 16.78
CA LYS A 554 -38.07 18.45 18.10
C LYS A 554 -37.03 17.42 18.54
N LEU A 555 -36.47 17.57 19.73
CA LEU A 555 -35.53 16.60 20.29
C LEU A 555 -36.26 15.32 20.71
N VAL A 556 -35.74 14.16 20.33
CA VAL A 556 -36.28 12.85 20.69
C VAL A 556 -35.35 12.20 21.71
N GLU A 557 -35.66 12.33 22.99
CA GLU A 557 -34.79 11.84 24.09
C GLU A 557 -34.55 10.33 24.07
N THR A 558 -35.46 9.55 23.46
CA THR A 558 -35.32 8.09 23.32
C THR A 558 -34.39 7.67 22.19
N ASP A 559 -34.07 8.58 21.26
CA ASP A 559 -33.31 8.27 20.05
C ASP A 559 -31.83 8.64 20.24
N VAL A 560 -31.10 7.75 20.92
CA VAL A 560 -29.67 7.87 21.23
C VAL A 560 -28.90 6.82 20.45
N SER A 561 -27.81 7.21 19.78
CA SER A 561 -26.88 6.26 19.15
C SER A 561 -25.42 6.70 19.30
N ASP A 562 -24.51 5.73 19.34
CA ASP A 562 -23.07 5.98 19.27
C ASP A 562 -22.65 6.03 17.79
N VAL A 563 -22.07 7.15 17.37
CA VAL A 563 -21.73 7.43 15.98
C VAL A 563 -20.23 7.71 15.83
N MET A 564 -19.60 7.03 14.87
CA MET A 564 -18.18 7.26 14.56
C MET A 564 -17.95 8.72 14.14
N TYR A 565 -16.87 9.31 14.64
CA TYR A 565 -16.43 10.68 14.34
C TYR A 565 -16.33 10.96 12.83
N GLU A 566 -15.96 9.97 12.02
CA GLU A 566 -15.87 10.10 10.55
C GLU A 566 -17.21 10.40 9.87
N ASN A 567 -18.33 10.12 10.54
CA ASN A 567 -19.69 10.34 10.04
C ASN A 567 -20.26 11.70 10.43
N LEU A 568 -19.51 12.54 11.15
CA LEU A 568 -19.90 13.89 11.52
C LEU A 568 -19.56 14.86 10.37
N LEU A 569 -20.56 15.58 9.87
CA LEU A 569 -20.43 16.47 8.72
C LEU A 569 -20.06 17.89 9.15
N GLN A 570 -20.81 18.46 10.09
CA GLN A 570 -20.64 19.86 10.51
C GLN A 570 -21.09 20.07 11.97
N ILE A 571 -20.46 21.03 12.67
CA ILE A 571 -20.99 21.60 13.92
C ILE A 571 -21.98 22.71 13.57
N ILE A 572 -23.20 22.61 14.09
CA ILE A 572 -24.28 23.58 13.90
C ILE A 572 -24.31 24.54 15.10
N PRO A 573 -24.51 25.85 14.88
CA PRO A 573 -24.69 26.81 15.97
C PRO A 573 -25.91 26.44 16.85
N PRO A 574 -25.98 26.88 18.11
CA PRO A 574 -27.10 26.54 18.99
C PRO A 574 -28.43 27.16 18.49
N PRO A 575 -29.55 26.43 18.58
CA PRO A 575 -30.88 26.91 18.18
C PRO A 575 -31.54 27.85 19.19
N LYS A 576 -32.54 28.59 18.74
CA LYS A 576 -33.51 29.30 19.60
C LYS A 576 -34.56 28.31 20.11
N ILE A 577 -34.80 28.32 21.42
CA ILE A 577 -35.73 27.38 22.05
C ILE A 577 -37.11 28.02 22.17
N ILE A 578 -38.12 27.43 21.52
CA ILE A 578 -39.51 27.89 21.59
C ILE A 578 -40.32 26.89 22.42
N LYS A 579 -41.03 27.39 23.44
CA LYS A 579 -41.97 26.59 24.22
C LYS A 579 -43.39 26.88 23.75
N ARG A 580 -44.11 25.87 23.26
CA ARG A 580 -45.55 25.96 22.94
C ARG A 580 -46.29 24.95 23.82
N GLY A 581 -46.89 25.44 24.91
CA GLY A 581 -47.49 24.61 25.95
C GLY A 581 -46.45 23.69 26.62
N LYS A 582 -46.73 22.38 26.68
CA LYS A 582 -45.80 21.36 27.22
C LYS A 582 -44.71 20.90 26.23
N ARG A 583 -44.71 21.41 24.98
CA ARG A 583 -43.77 20.98 23.93
C ARG A 583 -42.66 22.00 23.74
N VAL A 584 -41.44 21.50 23.62
CA VAL A 584 -40.23 22.29 23.34
C VAL A 584 -39.80 22.07 21.90
N PHE A 585 -39.57 23.16 21.18
CA PHE A 585 -39.11 23.18 19.79
C PHE A 585 -37.79 23.93 19.70
N TYR A 586 -36.98 23.55 18.72
CA TYR A 586 -35.66 24.10 18.45
C TYR A 586 -35.69 24.72 17.05
N GLU A 587 -35.60 26.05 16.99
CA GLU A 587 -35.65 26.83 15.76
C GLU A 587 -34.25 27.31 15.36
N TYR A 588 -33.93 27.19 14.09
CA TYR A 588 -32.69 27.69 13.50
C TYR A 588 -32.97 28.84 12.53
N ASP A 589 -32.13 29.87 12.58
CA ASP A 589 -32.25 31.05 11.71
C ASP A 589 -32.04 30.70 10.22
N GLN A 590 -31.17 29.73 9.95
CA GLN A 590 -30.91 29.18 8.61
C GLN A 590 -31.52 27.77 8.47
N PRO A 591 -32.09 27.42 7.30
CA PRO A 591 -32.60 26.07 7.06
C PRO A 591 -31.46 25.06 7.06
N ILE A 592 -31.63 23.97 7.81
CA ILE A 592 -30.66 22.88 7.89
C ILE A 592 -31.08 21.78 6.91
N GLU A 593 -30.17 21.41 6.02
CA GLU A 593 -30.37 20.30 5.07
C GLU A 593 -30.29 18.94 5.79
N VAL A 594 -31.44 18.48 6.30
CA VAL A 594 -31.64 17.12 6.81
C VAL A 594 -32.34 16.24 5.78
N PHE A 595 -31.96 14.96 5.74
CA PHE A 595 -32.58 13.94 4.92
C PHE A 595 -32.86 12.73 5.81
N GLU A 596 -34.03 12.76 6.45
CA GLU A 596 -34.51 11.76 7.40
C GLU A 596 -35.21 10.59 6.67
N LYS A 597 -35.35 9.44 7.35
CA LYS A 597 -35.95 8.22 6.79
C LYS A 597 -37.47 8.19 6.88
#